data_AF-A0A1M7K8W7-F1
#
_entry.id   AF-A0A1M7K8W7-F1
#
_cell.length_a   1.000
_cell.length_b   1.000
_cell.length_c   1.000
_cell.angle_alpha   90.00
_cell.angle_beta   90.00
_cell.angle_gamma   90.00
#
_symmetry.space_group_name_H-M   'P 1'
#
loop_
_entity.id
_entity.type
_entity.pdbx_description
1 polymer ?
#
loop_
_entity_poly.entity_id
_entity_poly.type
_entity_poly.pdbx_seq_one_letter_code
_entity_poly.pdbx_strand_id
1 'polypeptide(L)'
;MPAIYAHYRFGCDVIKNTPHHITALIIEYRSLFDIGLHGPDLLFYYKPLFSNPVNRVGFGIHDKKGRIFFEHAAEVVNNSSHKEPALAYLYGSLCHFALDSMCHPYIEEKSTNDNVSHTQIESSFDLALMQKDSYKPARHTICSYINPTMNSAKLISQFYTSINPKEIFKAQQSFVSYNRFLYTANKLKRGVALTAFKLSGNYNDMKGLLLPKKQTFECIDSTNQLLRLYDFALIQAANLFSEMDLYLSQDKRLSSLFDHTYGAY
;
A
#
# COMPACT_ATOMS: atom_id res chain seq x y z
N MET A 1 -4.28 -6.43 3.54
CA MET A 1 -4.51 -5.07 3.04
C MET A 1 -5.60 -5.01 1.99
N PRO A 2 -6.75 -4.37 2.30
CA PRO A 2 -7.04 -3.17 1.54
C PRO A 2 -7.34 -1.95 2.42
N ALA A 3 -6.37 -1.05 2.48
CA ALA A 3 -6.55 0.39 2.71
C ALA A 3 -6.05 1.17 1.48
N ILE A 4 -6.64 0.90 0.30
CA ILE A 4 -6.18 1.42 -1.00
C ILE A 4 -6.25 2.94 -1.03
N TYR A 5 -7.38 3.49 -0.54
CA TYR A 5 -7.58 4.92 -0.54
C TYR A 5 -6.71 5.59 0.52
N ALA A 6 -6.54 4.95 1.68
CA ALA A 6 -5.68 5.43 2.75
C ALA A 6 -4.25 5.66 2.27
N HIS A 7 -3.64 4.69 1.58
CA HIS A 7 -2.30 4.85 1.03
C HIS A 7 -2.20 5.97 0.00
N TYR A 8 -3.15 6.05 -0.93
CA TYR A 8 -3.17 7.11 -1.94
C TYR A 8 -3.29 8.50 -1.30
N ARG A 9 -4.24 8.64 -0.37
CA ARG A 9 -4.54 9.88 0.35
C ARG A 9 -3.37 10.27 1.27
N PHE A 10 -2.72 9.29 1.90
CA PHE A 10 -1.48 9.45 2.65
C PHE A 10 -0.35 10.01 1.80
N GLY A 11 -0.06 9.39 0.65
CA GLY A 11 0.94 9.92 -0.28
C GLY A 11 0.65 11.36 -0.71
N CYS A 12 -0.62 11.69 -0.98
CA CYS A 12 -1.02 13.06 -1.30
C CYS A 12 -0.76 14.06 -0.16
N ASP A 13 -0.89 13.65 1.10
CA ASP A 13 -0.63 14.50 2.25
C ASP A 13 0.86 14.63 2.57
N VAL A 14 1.64 13.55 2.40
CA VAL A 14 3.11 13.59 2.56
C VAL A 14 3.71 14.62 1.62
N ILE A 15 3.28 14.63 0.34
CA ILE A 15 3.78 15.58 -0.68
C ILE A 15 3.60 17.05 -0.24
N LYS A 16 2.52 17.39 0.46
CA LYS A 16 2.24 18.77 0.90
C LYS A 16 3.28 19.29 1.90
N ASN A 17 3.94 18.40 2.63
CA ASN A 17 4.89 18.72 3.68
C ASN A 17 6.33 18.31 3.34
N THR A 18 6.59 17.98 2.08
CA THR A 18 7.90 17.51 1.60
C THR A 18 8.64 18.65 0.88
N PRO A 19 10.00 18.73 0.98
CA PRO A 19 10.79 19.73 0.27
C PRO A 19 10.46 19.84 -1.23
N HIS A 20 10.50 21.06 -1.77
CA HIS A 20 10.06 21.35 -3.14
C HIS A 20 10.74 20.49 -4.21
N HIS A 21 12.03 20.18 -4.06
CA HIS A 21 12.77 19.38 -5.04
C HIS A 21 12.27 17.93 -5.11
N ILE A 22 11.97 17.31 -3.95
CA ILE A 22 11.36 15.97 -3.89
C ILE A 22 9.94 16.03 -4.44
N THR A 23 9.16 17.04 -4.05
CA THR A 23 7.79 17.23 -4.55
C THR A 23 7.76 17.37 -6.08
N ALA A 24 8.68 18.15 -6.67
CA ALA A 24 8.78 18.28 -8.12
C ALA A 24 9.12 16.94 -8.81
N LEU A 25 10.06 16.17 -8.26
CA LEU A 25 10.41 14.84 -8.75
C LEU A 25 9.21 13.88 -8.65
N ILE A 26 8.49 13.87 -7.53
CA ILE A 26 7.30 13.04 -7.34
C ILE A 26 6.20 13.43 -8.33
N ILE A 27 6.01 14.72 -8.61
CA ILE A 27 5.00 15.20 -9.58
C ILE A 27 5.38 14.77 -11.00
N GLU A 28 6.65 14.90 -11.39
CA GLU A 28 7.13 14.48 -12.72
C GLU A 28 6.92 12.97 -12.94
N TYR A 29 7.23 12.15 -11.94
CA TYR A 29 7.11 10.69 -12.01
C TYR A 29 5.92 10.15 -11.21
N ARG A 30 4.81 10.91 -11.19
CA ARG A 30 3.66 10.64 -10.32
C ARG A 30 3.11 9.23 -10.42
N SER A 31 3.05 8.67 -11.63
CA SER A 31 2.55 7.31 -11.85
C SER A 31 3.38 6.22 -11.14
N LEU A 32 4.69 6.43 -10.98
CA LEU A 32 5.57 5.50 -10.28
C LEU A 32 5.45 5.66 -8.76
N PHE A 33 5.39 6.90 -8.28
CA PHE A 33 5.10 7.19 -6.88
C PHE A 33 3.77 6.56 -6.45
N ASP A 34 2.70 6.79 -7.22
CA ASP A 34 1.36 6.29 -6.91
C ASP A 34 1.26 4.76 -6.88
N ILE A 35 2.04 4.05 -7.70
CA ILE A 35 2.14 2.58 -7.60
C ILE A 35 2.99 2.17 -6.40
N GLY A 36 4.07 2.91 -6.12
CA GLY A 36 4.92 2.72 -4.94
C GLY A 36 4.16 2.87 -3.63
N LEU A 37 3.10 3.68 -3.57
CA LEU A 37 2.21 3.80 -2.40
C LEU A 37 1.56 2.48 -1.97
N HIS A 38 1.58 1.46 -2.81
CA HIS A 38 1.10 0.11 -2.50
C HIS A 38 2.23 -0.89 -2.25
N GLY A 39 3.49 -0.44 -2.30
CA GLY A 39 4.70 -1.24 -2.03
C GLY A 39 4.64 -2.71 -2.50
N PRO A 40 5.02 -3.67 -1.66
CA PRO A 40 4.94 -5.11 -1.96
C PRO A 40 3.52 -5.66 -2.09
N ASP A 41 2.47 -4.97 -1.63
CA ASP A 41 1.07 -5.46 -1.69
C ASP A 41 0.60 -5.73 -3.11
N LEU A 42 1.14 -5.00 -4.07
CA LEU A 42 0.90 -5.23 -5.49
C LEU A 42 1.06 -6.72 -5.86
N LEU A 43 2.04 -7.40 -5.26
CA LEU A 43 2.36 -8.79 -5.54
C LEU A 43 1.29 -9.77 -5.03
N PHE A 44 0.49 -9.39 -4.02
CA PHE A 44 -0.63 -10.21 -3.55
C PHE A 44 -1.66 -10.48 -4.65
N TYR A 45 -1.80 -9.53 -5.58
CA TYR A 45 -2.77 -9.59 -6.66
C TYR A 45 -2.28 -10.41 -7.86
N TYR A 46 -1.04 -10.92 -7.85
CA TYR A 46 -0.61 -11.86 -8.87
C TYR A 46 -1.18 -13.25 -8.60
N LYS A 47 -2.16 -13.65 -9.42
CA LYS A 47 -2.90 -14.93 -9.30
C LYS A 47 -3.35 -15.18 -7.84
N PRO A 48 -4.19 -14.30 -7.27
CA PRO A 48 -4.42 -14.20 -5.82
C PRO A 48 -5.17 -15.40 -5.22
N LEU A 49 -5.76 -16.26 -6.06
CA LEU A 49 -6.56 -17.40 -5.59
C LEU A 49 -5.72 -18.50 -4.93
N PHE A 50 -4.42 -18.58 -5.24
CA PHE A 50 -3.53 -19.61 -4.71
C PHE A 50 -2.14 -19.06 -4.39
N SER A 51 -1.47 -19.65 -3.39
CA SER A 51 -0.06 -19.37 -3.12
C SER A 51 0.79 -19.68 -4.36
N ASN A 52 1.66 -18.75 -4.73
CA ASN A 52 2.56 -18.87 -5.87
C ASN A 52 3.87 -18.11 -5.58
N PRO A 53 4.94 -18.32 -6.38
CA PRO A 53 6.23 -17.69 -6.12
C PRO A 53 6.17 -16.16 -5.99
N VAL A 54 5.29 -15.49 -6.75
CA VAL A 54 5.20 -14.02 -6.76
C VAL A 54 4.51 -13.49 -5.51
N ASN A 55 3.32 -14.01 -5.16
CA ASN A 55 2.62 -13.50 -3.98
C ASN A 55 3.35 -13.86 -2.67
N ARG A 56 4.11 -14.97 -2.63
CA ARG A 56 4.99 -15.29 -1.50
C ARG A 56 6.10 -14.28 -1.29
N VAL A 57 6.62 -13.65 -2.35
CA VAL A 57 7.58 -12.54 -2.21
C VAL A 57 6.89 -11.35 -1.55
N GLY A 58 5.68 -11.00 -1.97
CA GLY A 58 4.88 -9.95 -1.30
C GLY A 58 4.71 -10.23 0.19
N PHE A 59 4.28 -11.44 0.56
CA PHE A 59 4.03 -11.79 1.96
C PHE A 59 5.33 -11.82 2.77
N GLY A 60 6.37 -12.45 2.23
CA GLY A 60 7.66 -12.59 2.92
C GLY A 60 8.46 -11.29 3.07
N ILE A 61 8.10 -10.20 2.37
CA ILE A 61 8.66 -8.86 2.64
C ILE A 61 8.03 -8.26 3.89
N HIS A 62 6.74 -8.50 4.14
CA HIS A 62 6.04 -7.96 5.30
C HIS A 62 6.56 -8.54 6.63
N ASP A 63 6.97 -9.81 6.61
CA ASP A 63 7.54 -10.53 7.75
C ASP A 63 9.01 -10.15 8.04
N LYS A 64 9.60 -9.28 7.23
CA LYS A 64 11.00 -8.86 7.34
C LYS A 64 11.10 -7.40 7.74
N LYS A 65 12.22 -7.07 8.38
CA LYS A 65 12.57 -5.68 8.65
C LYS A 65 12.64 -4.89 7.34
N GLY A 66 12.04 -3.70 7.32
CA GLY A 66 12.05 -2.79 6.18
C GLY A 66 13.47 -2.55 5.65
N ARG A 67 14.48 -2.50 6.53
CA ARG A 67 15.91 -2.37 6.20
C ARG A 67 16.33 -3.29 5.07
N ILE A 68 15.92 -4.57 5.11
CA ILE A 68 16.31 -5.56 4.10
C ILE A 68 15.80 -5.14 2.71
N PHE A 69 14.58 -4.64 2.62
CA PHE A 69 14.01 -4.16 1.37
C PHE A 69 14.63 -2.82 0.94
N PHE A 70 14.80 -1.88 1.88
CA PHE A 70 15.21 -0.51 1.56
C PHE A 70 16.70 -0.35 1.28
N GLU A 71 17.57 -1.18 1.84
CA GLU A 71 18.99 -1.24 1.43
C GLU A 71 19.10 -1.72 -0.03
N HIS A 72 18.40 -2.80 -0.41
CA HIS A 72 18.31 -3.24 -1.81
C HIS A 72 17.68 -2.18 -2.72
N ALA A 73 16.60 -1.53 -2.27
CA ALA A 73 15.94 -0.48 -3.03
C ALA A 73 16.88 0.71 -3.31
N ALA A 74 17.72 1.07 -2.35
CA ALA A 74 18.73 2.12 -2.53
C ALA A 74 19.83 1.70 -3.53
N GLU A 75 20.27 0.43 -3.51
CA GLU A 75 21.18 -0.11 -4.53
C GLU A 75 20.57 -0.04 -5.94
N VAL A 76 19.28 -0.37 -6.07
CA VAL A 76 18.54 -0.24 -7.34
C VAL A 76 18.54 1.20 -7.83
N VAL A 77 18.26 2.17 -6.96
CA VAL A 77 18.28 3.60 -7.33
C VAL A 77 19.69 4.04 -7.74
N ASN A 78 20.72 3.64 -6.99
CA ASN A 78 22.10 4.03 -7.27
C ASN A 78 22.63 3.47 -8.60
N ASN A 79 22.24 2.23 -8.95
CA ASN A 79 22.64 1.55 -10.16
C ASN A 79 21.72 1.81 -11.37
N SER A 80 20.58 2.48 -11.17
CA SER A 80 19.63 2.77 -12.23
C SER A 80 20.17 3.83 -13.21
N SER A 81 20.06 3.56 -14.52
CA SER A 81 20.25 4.57 -15.57
C SER A 81 19.17 5.65 -15.56
N HIS A 82 18.07 5.41 -14.85
CA HIS A 82 16.93 6.29 -14.68
C HIS A 82 16.69 6.52 -13.18
N LYS A 83 17.58 7.30 -12.55
CA LYS A 83 17.58 7.50 -11.08
C LYS A 83 16.29 8.13 -10.57
N GLU A 84 15.82 9.22 -11.19
CA GLU A 84 14.66 9.95 -10.69
C GLU A 84 13.35 9.14 -10.75
N PRO A 85 13.02 8.40 -11.83
CA PRO A 85 11.91 7.46 -11.83
C PRO A 85 11.98 6.41 -10.72
N ALA A 86 13.17 5.85 -10.47
CA ALA A 86 13.38 4.84 -9.43
C ALA A 86 13.19 5.45 -8.03
N LEU A 87 13.70 6.66 -7.84
CA LEU A 87 13.56 7.41 -6.60
C LEU A 87 12.10 7.78 -6.31
N ALA A 88 11.31 8.13 -7.34
CA ALA A 88 9.87 8.37 -7.17
C ALA A 88 9.11 7.13 -6.68
N TYR A 89 9.40 5.95 -7.24
CA TYR A 89 8.83 4.69 -6.76
C TYR A 89 9.28 4.36 -5.33
N LEU A 90 10.55 4.62 -5.00
CA LEU A 90 11.09 4.44 -3.66
C LEU A 90 10.37 5.32 -2.64
N TYR A 91 10.16 6.62 -2.92
CA TYR A 91 9.39 7.50 -2.03
C TYR A 91 7.95 7.01 -1.82
N GLY A 92 7.30 6.50 -2.87
CA GLY A 92 5.99 5.86 -2.72
C GLY A 92 6.06 4.66 -1.77
N SER A 93 7.08 3.81 -1.92
CA SER A 93 7.28 2.62 -1.09
C SER A 93 7.60 2.96 0.37
N LEU A 94 8.33 4.06 0.61
CA LEU A 94 8.57 4.59 1.96
C LEU A 94 7.28 5.10 2.61
N CYS A 95 6.40 5.77 1.86
CA CYS A 95 5.08 6.16 2.36
C CYS A 95 4.23 4.95 2.77
N HIS A 96 4.25 3.89 1.97
CA HIS A 96 3.56 2.64 2.29
C HIS A 96 4.10 2.04 3.59
N PHE A 97 5.42 1.87 3.69
CA PHE A 97 6.07 1.35 4.91
C PHE A 97 5.78 2.22 6.16
N ALA A 98 5.82 3.55 6.01
CA ALA A 98 5.52 4.48 7.11
C ALA A 98 4.10 4.29 7.66
N LEU A 99 3.12 4.10 6.78
CA LEU A 99 1.73 3.92 7.20
C LEU A 99 1.51 2.53 7.82
N ASP A 100 2.00 1.48 7.17
CA ASP A 100 1.79 0.09 7.62
C ASP A 100 2.46 -0.19 8.95
N SER A 101 3.74 0.17 9.09
CA SER A 101 4.49 -0.05 10.34
C SER A 101 3.86 0.68 11.54
N MET A 102 3.12 1.76 11.31
CA MET A 102 2.38 2.48 12.35
C MET A 102 0.99 1.90 12.62
N CYS A 103 0.28 1.45 11.59
CA CYS A 103 -1.11 1.02 11.69
C CYS A 103 -1.27 -0.47 12.00
N HIS A 104 -0.47 -1.34 11.40
CA HIS A 104 -0.64 -2.79 11.50
C HIS A 104 -0.51 -3.35 12.91
N PRO A 105 0.40 -2.88 13.79
CA PRO A 105 0.44 -3.36 15.18
C PRO A 105 -0.93 -3.27 15.87
N TYR A 106 -1.64 -2.14 15.67
CA TYR A 106 -2.97 -1.95 16.21
C TYR A 106 -4.05 -2.78 15.50
N ILE A 107 -3.98 -2.89 14.16
CA ILE A 107 -4.98 -3.66 13.38
C ILE A 107 -4.90 -5.15 13.74
N GLU A 108 -3.70 -5.69 13.88
CA GLU A 108 -3.47 -7.08 14.25
C GLU A 108 -3.93 -7.38 15.67
N GLU A 109 -3.58 -6.51 16.63
CA GLU A 109 -4.07 -6.61 18.01
C GLU A 109 -5.61 -6.59 18.05
N LYS A 110 -6.23 -5.61 17.39
CA LYS A 110 -7.68 -5.45 17.36
C LYS A 110 -8.37 -6.64 16.69
N SER A 111 -7.86 -7.11 15.56
CA SER A 111 -8.47 -8.24 14.83
C SER A 111 -8.28 -9.59 15.53
N THR A 112 -7.28 -9.71 16.39
CA THR A 112 -7.08 -10.90 17.24
C THR A 112 -8.02 -10.90 18.44
N ASN A 113 -8.22 -9.74 19.07
CA ASN A 113 -8.96 -9.61 20.32
C ASN A 113 -10.47 -9.42 20.13
N ASP A 114 -10.89 -8.84 18.99
CA ASP A 114 -12.28 -8.49 18.73
C ASP A 114 -12.84 -9.28 17.55
N ASN A 115 -14.18 -9.40 17.49
CA ASN A 115 -14.87 -10.09 16.39
C ASN A 115 -14.97 -9.23 15.11
N VAL A 116 -13.86 -8.62 14.71
CA VAL A 116 -13.72 -7.78 13.51
C VAL A 116 -12.48 -8.22 12.76
N SER A 117 -12.63 -8.62 11.50
CA SER A 117 -11.47 -9.02 10.69
C SER A 117 -10.58 -7.82 10.35
N HIS A 118 -9.30 -8.10 10.14
CA HIS A 118 -8.29 -7.15 9.64
C HIS A 118 -8.81 -6.32 8.45
N THR A 119 -9.36 -6.99 7.44
CA THR A 119 -9.86 -6.33 6.22
C THR A 119 -11.10 -5.44 6.48
N GLN A 120 -11.90 -5.74 7.50
CA GLN A 120 -13.01 -4.88 7.90
C GLN A 120 -12.53 -3.60 8.57
N ILE A 121 -11.45 -3.66 9.34
CA ILE A 121 -10.83 -2.48 9.97
C ILE A 121 -10.27 -1.57 8.86
N GLU A 122 -9.46 -2.11 7.96
CA GLU A 122 -8.84 -1.36 6.86
C GLU A 122 -9.87 -0.71 5.92
N SER A 123 -10.87 -1.47 5.47
CA SER A 123 -11.90 -0.93 4.57
C SER A 123 -12.82 0.08 5.25
N SER A 124 -13.03 -0.03 6.57
CA SER A 124 -13.76 0.98 7.34
C SER A 124 -12.95 2.27 7.47
N PHE A 125 -11.62 2.16 7.62
CA PHE A 125 -10.73 3.30 7.66
C PHE A 125 -10.70 4.04 6.30
N ASP A 126 -10.61 3.30 5.20
CA ASP A 126 -10.74 3.89 3.86
C ASP A 126 -12.08 4.65 3.71
N LEU A 127 -13.21 4.03 4.11
CA LEU A 127 -14.51 4.70 4.04
C LEU A 127 -14.50 6.02 4.80
N ALA A 128 -13.91 6.04 6.01
CA ALA A 128 -13.83 7.22 6.85
C ALA A 128 -13.04 8.36 6.17
N LEU A 129 -11.88 8.03 5.60
CA LEU A 129 -11.06 8.99 4.86
C LEU A 129 -11.80 9.51 3.62
N MET A 130 -12.43 8.62 2.86
CA MET A 130 -13.23 9.02 1.69
C MET A 130 -14.37 9.97 2.08
N GLN A 131 -15.08 9.69 3.19
CA GLN A 131 -16.14 10.55 3.69
C GLN A 131 -15.61 11.92 4.13
N LYS A 132 -14.47 11.95 4.83
CA LYS A 132 -13.78 13.19 5.24
C LYS A 132 -13.43 14.06 4.04
N ASP A 133 -12.98 13.44 2.96
CA ASP A 133 -12.59 14.14 1.73
C ASP A 133 -13.79 14.36 0.77
N SER A 134 -15.03 14.14 1.24
CA SER A 134 -16.28 14.26 0.47
C SER A 134 -16.36 13.38 -0.80
N TYR A 135 -15.55 12.32 -0.86
CA TYR A 135 -15.59 11.33 -1.93
C TYR A 135 -16.82 10.44 -1.78
N LYS A 136 -17.58 10.30 -2.87
CA LYS A 136 -18.66 9.31 -2.96
C LYS A 136 -18.11 8.02 -3.58
N PRO A 137 -18.05 6.89 -2.87
CA PRO A 137 -17.53 5.62 -3.41
C PRO A 137 -18.23 5.13 -4.68
N ALA A 138 -19.49 5.53 -4.89
CA ALA A 138 -20.25 5.18 -6.08
C ALA A 138 -19.84 5.94 -7.35
N ARG A 139 -19.02 7.02 -7.23
CA ARG A 139 -18.70 7.94 -8.34
C ARG A 139 -17.21 8.05 -8.65
N HIS A 140 -16.33 7.55 -7.78
CA HIS A 140 -14.89 7.58 -8.02
C HIS A 140 -14.34 6.24 -8.48
N THR A 141 -13.62 6.26 -9.60
CA THR A 141 -12.83 5.12 -10.07
C THR A 141 -11.59 4.98 -9.20
N ILE A 142 -11.66 4.09 -8.22
CA ILE A 142 -10.49 3.70 -7.44
C ILE A 142 -9.44 3.07 -8.34
N CYS A 143 -8.18 3.33 -8.00
CA CYS A 143 -7.00 2.99 -8.81
C CYS A 143 -7.02 3.60 -10.23
N SER A 144 -7.76 4.69 -10.51
CA SER A 144 -7.67 5.39 -11.80
C SER A 144 -6.29 6.02 -12.04
N TYR A 145 -5.58 6.33 -10.95
CA TYR A 145 -4.23 6.88 -10.95
C TYR A 145 -3.16 5.82 -11.27
N ILE A 146 -3.50 4.52 -11.18
CA ILE A 146 -2.60 3.43 -11.55
C ILE A 146 -2.83 3.06 -13.01
N ASN A 147 -1.83 3.32 -13.84
CA ASN A 147 -1.80 2.93 -15.24
C ASN A 147 -0.68 1.90 -15.45
N PRO A 148 -0.99 0.59 -15.47
CA PRO A 148 0.00 -0.45 -15.70
C PRO A 148 0.67 -0.27 -17.06
N THR A 149 2.01 -0.24 -17.09
CA THR A 149 2.77 -0.22 -18.34
C THR A 149 3.96 -1.18 -18.24
N MET A 150 4.45 -1.68 -19.38
CA MET A 150 5.66 -2.52 -19.37
C MET A 150 6.90 -1.73 -18.92
N ASN A 151 6.93 -0.41 -19.16
CA ASN A 151 8.05 0.44 -18.74
C ASN A 151 8.10 0.59 -17.22
N SER A 152 6.96 0.90 -16.57
CA SER A 152 6.91 0.93 -15.11
C SER A 152 7.21 -0.44 -14.51
N ALA A 153 6.69 -1.52 -15.12
CA ALA A 153 6.93 -2.87 -14.64
C ALA A 153 8.41 -3.30 -14.72
N LYS A 154 9.14 -2.89 -15.77
CA LYS A 154 10.60 -3.12 -15.89
C LYS A 154 11.37 -2.43 -14.78
N LEU A 155 11.03 -1.17 -14.47
CA LEU A 155 11.67 -0.44 -13.38
C LEU A 155 11.35 -1.08 -12.02
N ILE A 156 10.08 -1.32 -11.75
CA ILE A 156 9.60 -1.85 -10.46
C ILE A 156 10.15 -3.26 -10.21
N SER A 157 10.29 -4.10 -11.24
CA SER A 157 10.84 -5.46 -11.08
C SER A 157 12.26 -5.48 -10.48
N GLN A 158 13.04 -4.41 -10.63
CA GLN A 158 14.40 -4.33 -10.07
C GLN A 158 14.38 -4.26 -8.54
N PHE A 159 13.31 -3.73 -7.94
CA PHE A 159 13.13 -3.67 -6.49
C PHE A 159 12.81 -5.04 -5.87
N TYR A 160 12.55 -6.07 -6.69
CA TYR A 160 12.18 -7.40 -6.23
C TYR A 160 13.08 -8.46 -6.89
N THR A 161 14.07 -8.96 -6.13
CA THR A 161 15.16 -9.82 -6.63
C THR A 161 14.73 -11.06 -7.43
N SER A 162 13.51 -11.56 -7.26
CA SER A 162 13.02 -12.79 -7.90
C SER A 162 11.79 -12.60 -8.81
N ILE A 163 11.40 -11.36 -9.11
CA ILE A 163 10.17 -11.08 -9.88
C ILE A 163 10.52 -10.42 -11.21
N ASN A 164 10.01 -10.97 -12.32
CA ASN A 164 10.32 -10.41 -13.65
C ASN A 164 9.31 -9.32 -14.08
N PRO A 165 9.64 -8.47 -15.08
CA PRO A 165 8.76 -7.39 -15.53
C PRO A 165 7.36 -7.84 -15.96
N LYS A 166 7.21 -9.04 -16.56
CA LYS A 166 5.89 -9.54 -16.99
C LYS A 166 5.02 -9.90 -15.80
N GLU A 167 5.62 -10.37 -14.70
CA GLU A 167 4.91 -10.69 -13.47
C GLU A 167 4.44 -9.41 -12.77
N ILE A 168 5.31 -8.40 -12.65
CA ILE A 168 4.92 -7.07 -12.14
C ILE A 168 3.79 -6.49 -12.97
N PHE A 169 3.90 -6.50 -14.31
CA PHE A 169 2.86 -5.95 -15.18
C PHE A 169 1.51 -6.64 -14.96
N LYS A 170 1.49 -7.97 -14.86
CA LYS A 170 0.28 -8.75 -14.55
C LYS A 170 -0.24 -8.46 -13.14
N ALA A 171 0.64 -8.28 -12.16
CA ALA A 171 0.26 -7.92 -10.80
C ALA A 171 -0.42 -6.54 -10.78
N GLN A 172 0.12 -5.54 -11.47
CA GLN A 172 -0.49 -4.21 -11.64
C GLN A 172 -1.87 -4.27 -12.30
N GLN A 173 -2.00 -5.01 -13.41
CA GLN A 173 -3.29 -5.18 -14.09
C GLN A 173 -4.32 -5.84 -13.18
N SER A 174 -3.89 -6.88 -12.44
CA SER A 174 -4.74 -7.61 -11.50
C SER A 174 -5.15 -6.71 -10.34
N PHE A 175 -4.22 -5.98 -9.73
CA PHE A 175 -4.47 -5.02 -8.66
C PHE A 175 -5.57 -4.03 -9.06
N VAL A 176 -5.43 -3.40 -10.23
CA VAL A 176 -6.44 -2.45 -10.73
C VAL A 176 -7.79 -3.15 -10.97
N SER A 177 -7.79 -4.33 -11.60
CA SER A 177 -9.02 -5.04 -11.95
C SER A 177 -9.81 -5.54 -10.73
N TYR A 178 -9.13 -6.23 -9.80
CA TYR A 178 -9.73 -6.74 -8.57
C TYR A 178 -10.23 -5.59 -7.70
N ASN A 179 -9.44 -4.53 -7.53
CA ASN A 179 -9.88 -3.41 -6.72
C ASN A 179 -11.05 -2.65 -7.34
N ARG A 180 -11.08 -2.43 -8.66
CA ARG A 180 -12.29 -1.88 -9.32
C ARG A 180 -13.52 -2.77 -9.18
N PHE A 181 -13.33 -4.09 -9.04
CA PHE A 181 -14.42 -5.03 -8.81
C PHE A 181 -14.94 -4.99 -7.37
N LEU A 182 -14.02 -4.98 -6.39
CA LEU A 182 -14.34 -5.03 -4.96
C LEU A 182 -14.83 -3.67 -4.42
N TYR A 183 -14.24 -2.59 -4.91
CA TYR A 183 -14.58 -1.22 -4.54
C TYR A 183 -15.74 -0.69 -5.39
N THR A 184 -16.92 -1.29 -5.17
CA THR A 184 -18.12 -0.93 -5.92
C THR A 184 -19.37 -0.83 -5.04
N ALA A 185 -20.21 0.15 -5.37
CA ALA A 185 -21.57 0.26 -4.83
C ALA A 185 -22.58 -0.63 -5.57
N ASN A 186 -22.19 -1.23 -6.71
CA ASN A 186 -23.08 -2.05 -7.54
C ASN A 186 -23.51 -3.33 -6.79
N LYS A 187 -24.82 -3.47 -6.55
CA LYS A 187 -25.39 -4.59 -5.78
C LYS A 187 -25.08 -5.96 -6.39
N LEU A 188 -25.10 -6.07 -7.73
CA LEU A 188 -24.85 -7.33 -8.43
C LEU A 188 -23.39 -7.77 -8.27
N LYS A 189 -22.43 -6.87 -8.55
CA LYS A 189 -20.99 -7.16 -8.37
C LYS A 189 -20.68 -7.58 -6.93
N ARG A 190 -21.25 -6.88 -5.94
CA ARG A 190 -21.12 -7.23 -4.52
C ARG A 190 -21.72 -8.60 -4.21
N GLY A 191 -22.89 -8.93 -4.76
CA GLY A 191 -23.52 -10.25 -4.59
C GLY A 191 -22.65 -11.38 -5.14
N VAL A 192 -22.06 -11.18 -6.33
CA VAL A 192 -21.10 -12.11 -6.93
C VAL A 192 -19.87 -12.29 -6.03
N ALA A 193 -19.26 -11.19 -5.57
CA ALA A 193 -18.10 -11.24 -4.68
C ALA A 193 -18.39 -12.00 -3.38
N LEU A 194 -19.49 -11.66 -2.69
CA LEU A 194 -19.89 -12.33 -1.45
C LEU A 194 -20.18 -13.82 -1.66
N THR A 195 -20.76 -14.20 -2.80
CA THR A 195 -21.00 -15.61 -3.14
C THR A 195 -19.69 -16.34 -3.36
N ALA A 196 -18.75 -15.75 -4.11
CA ALA A 196 -17.43 -16.32 -4.31
C ALA A 196 -16.68 -16.52 -2.99
N PHE A 197 -16.75 -15.55 -2.06
CA PHE A 197 -16.14 -15.65 -0.74
C PHE A 197 -16.77 -16.74 0.14
N LYS A 198 -18.07 -17.00 0.01
CA LYS A 198 -18.73 -18.13 0.68
C LYS A 198 -18.25 -19.46 0.10
N LEU A 199 -18.18 -19.56 -1.22
CA LEU A 199 -17.75 -20.78 -1.91
C LEU A 199 -16.27 -21.11 -1.67
N SER A 200 -15.42 -20.11 -1.42
CA SER A 200 -14.01 -20.33 -1.08
C SER A 200 -13.77 -20.74 0.37
N GLY A 201 -14.78 -20.68 1.24
CA GLY A 201 -14.65 -20.92 2.69
C GLY A 201 -14.09 -19.72 3.48
N ASN A 202 -13.64 -18.65 2.82
CA ASN A 202 -12.96 -17.51 3.45
C ASN A 202 -13.89 -16.30 3.65
N TYR A 203 -15.19 -16.53 3.87
CA TYR A 203 -16.19 -15.45 3.90
C TYR A 203 -15.92 -14.40 4.97
N ASN A 204 -15.55 -14.82 6.18
CA ASN A 204 -15.38 -13.92 7.32
C ASN A 204 -14.22 -12.93 7.11
N ASP A 205 -13.13 -13.39 6.51
CA ASP A 205 -11.95 -12.55 6.26
C ASP A 205 -12.09 -11.75 4.97
N MET A 206 -12.68 -12.33 3.92
CA MET A 206 -12.76 -11.67 2.60
C MET A 206 -13.92 -10.68 2.49
N LYS A 207 -14.98 -10.79 3.30
CA LYS A 207 -16.12 -9.84 3.23
C LYS A 207 -15.69 -8.39 3.48
N GLY A 208 -14.64 -8.16 4.27
CA GLY A 208 -14.07 -6.84 4.52
C GLY A 208 -13.29 -6.27 3.34
N LEU A 209 -12.96 -7.06 2.31
CA LEU A 209 -12.39 -6.53 1.07
C LEU A 209 -13.37 -5.63 0.29
N LEU A 210 -14.68 -5.78 0.55
CA LEU A 210 -15.69 -4.90 -0.02
C LEU A 210 -15.80 -3.64 0.81
N LEU A 211 -15.65 -2.48 0.18
CA LEU A 211 -15.87 -1.21 0.87
C LEU A 211 -17.24 -1.21 1.58
N PRO A 212 -17.29 -0.93 2.88
CA PRO A 212 -18.55 -0.83 3.61
C PRO A 212 -19.39 0.35 3.09
N LYS A 213 -20.72 0.23 3.21
CA LYS A 213 -21.65 1.31 2.80
C LYS A 213 -21.76 2.43 3.84
N LYS A 214 -21.47 2.09 5.08
CA LYS A 214 -21.51 2.94 6.27
C LYS A 214 -20.48 2.41 7.26
N GLN A 215 -19.96 3.25 8.13
CA GLN A 215 -19.13 2.76 9.23
C GLN A 215 -19.92 1.76 10.07
N THR A 216 -19.22 0.71 10.49
CA THR A 216 -19.71 -0.28 11.45
C THR A 216 -19.33 0.18 12.85
N PHE A 217 -20.20 -0.08 13.82
CA PHE A 217 -19.99 0.41 15.20
C PHE A 217 -18.69 -0.13 15.78
N GLU A 218 -18.39 -1.38 15.46
CA GLU A 218 -17.22 -2.15 15.86
C GLU A 218 -15.89 -1.62 15.29
N CYS A 219 -15.95 -0.75 14.27
CA CYS A 219 -14.77 -0.12 13.66
C CYS A 219 -14.63 1.38 13.98
N ILE A 220 -15.56 2.00 14.74
CA ILE A 220 -15.50 3.45 15.03
C ILE A 220 -14.27 3.79 15.88
N ASP A 221 -14.03 3.02 16.93
CA ASP A 221 -12.85 3.17 17.80
C ASP A 221 -11.57 2.96 17.02
N SER A 222 -11.55 1.93 16.16
CA SER A 222 -10.42 1.59 15.30
C SER A 222 -10.12 2.69 14.30
N THR A 223 -11.16 3.27 13.69
CA THR A 223 -11.03 4.41 12.79
C THR A 223 -10.41 5.61 13.50
N ASN A 224 -10.86 5.91 14.73
CA ASN A 224 -10.32 7.04 15.49
C ASN A 224 -8.86 6.82 15.91
N GLN A 225 -8.48 5.60 16.29
CA GLN A 225 -7.09 5.26 16.59
C GLN A 225 -6.22 5.32 15.33
N LEU A 226 -6.70 4.78 14.21
CA LEU A 226 -5.97 4.82 12.93
C LEU A 226 -5.79 6.24 12.40
N LEU A 227 -6.74 7.15 12.62
CA LEU A 227 -6.55 8.57 12.30
C LEU A 227 -5.40 9.21 13.10
N ARG A 228 -5.22 8.84 14.38
CA ARG A 228 -4.08 9.31 15.17
C ARG A 228 -2.76 8.72 14.67
N LEU A 229 -2.74 7.41 14.41
CA LEU A 229 -1.56 6.72 13.87
C LEU A 229 -1.17 7.26 12.50
N TYR A 230 -2.15 7.61 11.67
CA TYR A 230 -1.95 8.27 10.38
C TYR A 230 -1.20 9.61 10.52
N ASP A 231 -1.57 10.44 11.50
CA ASP A 231 -0.89 11.73 11.74
C ASP A 231 0.58 11.51 12.19
N PHE A 232 0.84 10.51 13.03
CA PHE A 232 2.21 10.12 13.38
C PHE A 232 2.99 9.57 12.18
N ALA A 233 2.32 8.76 11.33
CA ALA A 233 2.92 8.22 10.12
C ALA A 233 3.36 9.33 9.14
N LEU A 234 2.63 10.46 9.06
CA LEU A 234 3.04 11.60 8.22
C LEU A 234 4.40 12.17 8.64
N ILE A 235 4.64 12.29 9.96
CA ILE A 235 5.93 12.73 10.51
C ILE A 235 7.01 11.67 10.21
N GLN A 236 6.66 10.40 10.40
CA GLN A 236 7.55 9.28 10.14
C GLN A 236 7.99 9.21 8.67
N ALA A 237 7.08 9.44 7.72
CA ALA A 237 7.39 9.46 6.30
C ALA A 237 8.42 10.54 5.94
N ALA A 238 8.30 11.75 6.51
CA ALA A 238 9.26 12.83 6.29
C ALA A 238 10.66 12.48 6.83
N ASN A 239 10.72 11.82 8.00
CA ASN A 239 11.98 11.33 8.57
C ASN A 239 12.60 10.25 7.68
N LEU A 240 11.80 9.28 7.21
CA LEU A 240 12.24 8.22 6.31
C LEU A 240 12.76 8.77 4.97
N PHE A 241 12.13 9.80 4.40
CA PHE A 241 12.61 10.47 3.19
C PHE A 241 13.98 11.10 3.42
N SER A 242 14.08 11.90 4.49
CA SER A 242 15.33 12.61 4.83
C SER A 242 16.48 11.63 5.08
N GLU A 243 16.20 10.53 5.76
CA GLU A 243 17.19 9.50 6.05
C GLU A 243 17.60 8.72 4.79
N MET A 244 16.65 8.41 3.91
CA MET A 244 16.94 7.76 2.65
C MET A 244 17.78 8.65 1.72
N ASP A 245 17.52 9.96 1.67
CA ASP A 245 18.33 10.89 0.90
C ASP A 245 19.77 10.99 1.44
N LEU A 246 19.93 10.98 2.76
CA LEU A 246 21.24 10.92 3.41
C LEU A 246 21.96 9.59 3.12
N TYR A 247 21.23 8.47 3.14
CA TYR A 247 21.76 7.16 2.78
C TYR A 247 22.28 7.14 1.34
N LEU A 248 21.46 7.61 0.39
CA LEU A 248 21.79 7.66 -1.03
C LEU A 248 22.95 8.61 -1.36
N SER A 249 23.15 9.69 -0.59
CA SER A 249 24.17 10.70 -0.84
C SER A 249 25.50 10.46 -0.11
N GLN A 250 25.48 9.82 1.06
CA GLN A 250 26.64 9.74 1.95
C GLN A 250 27.05 8.31 2.33
N ASP A 251 26.39 7.28 1.78
CA ASP A 251 26.66 5.85 2.04
C ASP A 251 26.71 5.54 3.54
N LYS A 252 25.79 6.15 4.29
CA LYS A 252 25.61 5.94 5.75
C LYS A 252 24.77 4.70 6.00
N ARG A 253 24.68 4.21 7.24
CA ARG A 253 23.72 3.15 7.59
C ARG A 253 22.33 3.72 7.79
N LEU A 254 21.30 3.00 7.33
CA LEU A 254 19.92 3.26 7.75
C LEU A 254 19.80 3.10 9.28
N SER A 255 19.05 3.98 9.92
CA SER A 255 18.74 4.02 11.34
C SER A 255 17.75 2.91 11.75
N SER A 256 17.42 2.88 13.04
CA SER A 256 16.43 1.94 13.58
C SER A 256 15.01 2.13 13.05
N LEU A 257 14.71 3.26 12.38
CA LEU A 257 13.41 3.48 11.74
C LEU A 257 13.08 2.40 10.69
N PHE A 258 14.10 1.73 10.15
CA PHE A 258 13.95 0.63 9.19
C PHE A 258 14.01 -0.76 9.84
N ASP A 259 14.25 -0.85 11.15
CA ASP A 259 14.36 -2.13 11.86
C ASP A 259 13.00 -2.72 12.27
N HIS A 260 11.91 -2.12 11.80
CA HIS A 260 10.53 -2.54 11.97
C HIS A 260 10.06 -3.38 10.77
N THR A 261 9.16 -4.33 11.00
CA THR A 261 8.38 -5.04 9.97
C THR A 261 7.24 -4.15 9.46
N TYR A 262 6.57 -4.58 8.39
CA TYR A 262 5.32 -3.95 7.93
C TYR A 262 4.13 -4.34 8.83
N GLY A 263 4.21 -5.46 9.56
CA GLY A 263 3.19 -5.96 10.51
C GLY A 263 3.51 -5.68 11.98
N ALA A 264 2.77 -6.30 12.91
CA ALA A 264 3.02 -6.21 14.35
C ALA A 264 4.35 -6.85 14.78
N TYR A 265 4.77 -6.50 16.01
CA TYR A 265 6.02 -6.89 16.65
C TYR A 265 6.02 -8.30 17.22
#